data_AF-A0A7W9C4A8-F1
#
_entry.id   AF-A0A7W9C4A8-F1
#
_cell.length_a   1.000
_cell.length_b   1.000
_cell.length_c   1.000
_cell.angle_alpha   90.00
_cell.angle_beta   90.00
_cell.angle_gamma   90.00
#
_symmetry.space_group_name_H-M   'P 1'
#
loop_
_entity.id
_entity.type
_entity.pdbx_description
1 polymer ?
#
loop_
_entity_poly.entity_id
_entity_poly.type
_entity_poly.pdbx_seq_one_letter_code
_entity_poly.pdbx_strand_id
1 'polypeptide(L)' 'MPDPSGQDDLLCLCRDAAVRWGRGVRRTAGAMIGQPDYEAYVRHATATHPDQPPLDKIAFFRLHEQRRFGGAGGFKCC' A
#
# COMPACT_ATOMS: atom_id res chain seq x y z
N MET A 1 -2.94 -39.86 20.11
CA MET A 1 -1.83 -39.10 19.48
C MET A 1 -2.47 -37.97 18.69
N PRO A 2 -2.12 -36.70 18.91
CA PRO A 2 -2.63 -35.61 18.08
C PRO A 2 -2.08 -35.76 16.65
N ASP A 3 -2.97 -35.57 15.67
CA ASP A 3 -2.66 -35.66 14.24
C ASP A 3 -1.73 -34.49 13.82
N PRO A 4 -0.59 -34.75 13.15
CA PRO A 4 0.32 -33.69 12.68
C PRO A 4 -0.35 -32.68 11.75
N SER A 5 -1.37 -33.08 10.98
CA SER A 5 -2.05 -32.21 9.99
C SER A 5 -2.75 -31.00 10.62
N GLY A 6 -3.36 -31.19 11.81
CA GLY A 6 -4.09 -30.12 12.50
C GLY A 6 -3.19 -29.02 13.09
N GLN A 7 -1.89 -29.31 13.31
CA GLN A 7 -0.93 -28.29 13.72
C GLN A 7 -0.47 -27.43 12.54
N ASP A 8 -0.27 -28.03 11.37
CA ASP A 8 0.11 -27.32 10.15
C ASP A 8 -1.01 -26.38 9.66
N ASP A 9 -2.27 -26.82 9.74
CA ASP A 9 -3.45 -26.00 9.40
C ASP A 9 -3.58 -24.77 10.33
N LEU A 10 -3.34 -24.96 11.63
CA LEU A 10 -3.37 -23.87 12.62
C LEU A 10 -2.26 -22.84 12.33
N LEU A 11 -1.05 -23.30 12.01
CA LEU A 11 0.06 -22.44 11.65
C LEU A 11 -0.21 -21.66 10.35
N CYS A 12 -0.87 -22.28 9.38
CA CYS A 12 -1.28 -21.65 8.14
C CYS A 12 -2.30 -20.52 8.40
N LEU A 13 -3.34 -20.80 9.20
CA LEU A 13 -4.36 -19.83 9.61
C LEU A 13 -3.75 -18.64 10.38
N CYS A 14 -2.86 -18.90 11.34
CA CYS A 14 -2.18 -17.86 12.10
C CYS A 14 -1.31 -16.96 11.21
N ARG A 15 -0.59 -17.55 10.25
CA ARG A 15 0.22 -16.81 9.28
C ARG A 15 -0.65 -15.91 8.40
N ASP A 16 -1.74 -16.43 7.87
CA ASP A 16 -2.66 -15.66 7.02
C ASP A 16 -3.33 -14.51 7.77
N ALA A 17 -3.74 -14.76 9.02
CA ALA A 17 -4.28 -13.74 9.91
C ALA A 17 -3.25 -12.64 10.17
N ALA A 18 -2.01 -13.01 10.50
CA ALA A 18 -0.92 -12.05 10.75
C ALA A 18 -0.60 -11.22 9.49
N VAL A 19 -0.53 -11.85 8.32
CA VAL A 19 -0.28 -11.19 7.03
C VAL A 19 -1.42 -10.23 6.67
N ARG A 20 -2.68 -10.62 6.88
CA ARG A 20 -3.85 -9.76 6.66
C ARG A 20 -3.85 -8.56 7.61
N TRP A 21 -3.54 -8.79 8.88
CA TRP A 21 -3.50 -7.74 9.89
C TRP A 21 -2.37 -6.75 9.61
N GLY A 22 -1.17 -7.24 9.24
CA GLY A 22 -0.04 -6.40 8.83
C GLY A 22 -0.35 -5.47 7.67
N ARG A 23 -1.05 -5.96 6.63
CA ARG A 23 -1.51 -5.09 5.52
C ARG A 23 -2.48 -4.00 5.99
N GLY A 24 -3.40 -4.35 6.90
CA GLY A 24 -4.34 -3.40 7.49
C GLY A 24 -3.64 -2.29 8.27
N VAL A 25 -2.70 -2.66 9.13
CA VAL A 25 -1.90 -1.72 9.94
C VAL A 25 -1.06 -0.79 9.06
N ARG A 26 -0.42 -1.29 8.00
CA ARG A 26 0.31 -0.42 7.06
C ARG A 26 -0.58 0.62 6.39
N ARG A 27 -1.79 0.22 5.99
CA ARG A 27 -2.77 1.12 5.38
C ARG A 27 -3.27 2.18 6.37
N THR A 28 -3.57 1.81 7.60
CA THR A 28 -4.04 2.76 8.63
C THR A 28 -2.92 3.70 9.08
N ALA A 29 -1.71 3.19 9.29
CA ALA A 29 -0.54 4.02 9.62
C ALA A 29 -0.19 5.00 8.49
N GLY A 30 -0.19 4.53 7.24
CA GLY A 30 -0.02 5.39 6.07
C GLY A 30 -1.08 6.49 5.99
N ALA A 31 -2.35 6.16 6.22
CA ALA A 31 -3.43 7.14 6.26
C ALA A 31 -3.25 8.19 7.37
N MET A 32 -2.80 7.78 8.57
CA MET A 32 -2.53 8.71 9.69
C MET A 32 -1.37 9.66 9.39
N ILE A 33 -0.30 9.17 8.76
CA ILE A 33 0.87 9.97 8.38
C ILE A 33 0.55 10.85 7.15
N GLY A 34 -0.49 10.50 6.39
CA GLY A 34 -0.83 11.11 5.11
C GLY A 34 0.08 10.64 3.97
N GLN A 35 0.71 9.47 4.13
CA GLN A 35 1.54 8.83 3.12
C GLN A 35 0.74 7.69 2.46
N PRO A 36 0.44 7.79 1.15
CA PRO A 36 -0.32 6.75 0.47
C PRO A 36 0.51 5.49 0.22
N ASP A 37 -0.19 4.34 0.17
CA ASP A 37 0.39 3.03 -0.04
C ASP A 37 0.71 2.81 -1.54
N TYR A 38 1.99 2.49 -1.84
CA TYR A 38 2.47 2.33 -3.22
C TYR A 38 1.89 1.10 -3.91
N GLU A 39 1.71 -0.04 -3.23
CA GLU A 39 1.14 -1.25 -3.84
C GLU A 39 -0.33 -1.03 -4.19
N ALA A 40 -1.06 -0.33 -3.32
CA ALA A 40 -2.43 0.07 -3.60
C ALA A 40 -2.51 1.01 -4.80
N TYR A 41 -1.57 1.96 -4.92
CA TYR A 41 -1.45 2.84 -6.07
C TYR A 41 -1.17 2.06 -7.36
N VAL A 42 -0.18 1.17 -7.38
CA VAL A 42 0.15 0.37 -8.58
C VAL A 42 -1.04 -0.45 -9.02
N ARG A 43 -1.72 -1.14 -8.09
CA ARG A 43 -2.92 -1.93 -8.41
C ARG A 43 -4.02 -1.07 -9.02
N HIS A 44 -4.25 0.12 -8.45
CA HIS A 44 -5.25 1.06 -8.97
C HIS A 44 -4.84 1.60 -10.35
N ALA A 45 -3.59 2.05 -10.51
CA ALA A 45 -3.06 2.57 -11.76
C ALA A 45 -3.12 1.53 -12.88
N THR A 46 -2.74 0.28 -12.62
CA THR A 46 -2.84 -0.81 -13.60
C THR A 46 -4.29 -1.15 -13.94
N ALA A 47 -5.22 -1.07 -12.98
CA ALA A 47 -6.64 -1.32 -13.22
C ALA A 47 -7.35 -0.18 -13.97
N THR A 48 -6.96 1.07 -13.74
CA THR A 48 -7.62 2.27 -14.28
C THR A 48 -6.94 2.80 -15.55
N HIS A 49 -5.63 2.61 -15.68
CA HIS A 49 -4.82 3.04 -16.80
C HIS A 49 -3.94 1.89 -17.30
N PRO A 50 -4.51 0.86 -17.95
CA PRO A 50 -3.74 -0.26 -18.47
C PRO A 50 -2.72 0.16 -19.54
N ASP A 51 -2.97 1.29 -20.23
CA ASP A 51 -2.12 1.82 -21.29
C ASP A 51 -0.91 2.64 -20.79
N GLN A 52 -0.83 2.91 -19.48
CA GLN A 52 0.25 3.72 -18.90
C GLN A 52 0.99 2.94 -17.80
N PRO A 53 2.33 2.87 -17.85
CA PRO A 53 3.08 2.25 -16.78
C PRO A 53 2.91 3.07 -15.47
N PRO A 54 2.71 2.41 -14.33
CA PRO A 54 2.62 3.09 -13.03
C PRO A 54 3.92 3.83 -12.72
N LEU A 55 3.81 4.92 -11.95
CA LEU A 55 4.98 5.69 -11.53
C LEU A 55 5.95 4.81 -10.73
N ASP A 56 7.24 5.10 -10.88
CA ASP A 56 8.26 4.55 -10.00
C ASP A 56 7.99 4.96 -8.54
N LYS A 57 8.40 4.10 -7.61
CA LYS A 57 8.21 4.30 -6.17
C LYS A 57 8.77 5.65 -5.73
N ILE A 58 9.99 6.01 -6.12
CA ILE A 58 10.60 7.28 -5.71
C ILE A 58 9.80 8.47 -6.28
N ALA A 59 9.41 8.40 -7.56
CA ALA A 59 8.61 9.44 -8.20
C ALA A 59 7.24 9.63 -7.51
N PHE A 60 6.60 8.54 -7.10
CA PHE A 60 5.37 8.56 -6.31
C PHE A 60 5.58 9.27 -4.96
N PHE A 61 6.63 8.90 -4.20
CA PHE A 61 6.96 9.58 -2.94
C PHE A 61 7.22 11.07 -3.14
N ARG A 62 8.02 11.44 -4.14
CA ARG A 62 8.31 12.85 -4.44
C ARG A 62 7.07 13.64 -4.84
N LEU A 63 6.17 13.07 -5.64
CA LEU A 63 4.90 13.70 -6.02
C LEU A 63 4.04 13.99 -4.78
N HIS A 64 3.97 13.03 -3.85
CA HIS A 64 3.19 13.20 -2.61
C HIS A 64 3.86 14.14 -1.60
N GLU A 65 5.19 14.12 -1.48
CA GLU A 65 5.97 15.10 -0.71
C GLU A 65 5.77 16.51 -1.28
N GLN A 66 5.82 16.69 -2.60
CA GLN A 66 5.57 17.98 -3.25
C GLN A 66 4.14 18.46 -3.00
N ARG A 67 3.14 17.58 -3.06
CA ARG A 67 1.74 17.94 -2.74
C ARG A 67 1.56 18.37 -1.29
N ARG A 68 2.31 17.79 -0.35
CA ARG A 68 2.17 18.03 1.09
C ARG A 68 3.06 19.18 1.61
N PHE A 69 4.27 19.29 1.10
CA PHE A 69 5.33 20.18 1.60
C PHE A 69 5.90 21.13 0.55
N GLY A 70 5.60 20.92 -0.74
CA GLY A 70 6.04 21.77 -1.84
C GLY A 70 5.30 23.12 -1.85
N GLY A 71 5.68 24.02 -0.96
CA GLY A 71 5.21 25.40 -0.88
C GLY A 71 5.67 26.31 -2.03
N ALA A 72 6.10 25.76 -3.17
CA ALA A 72 6.50 26.54 -4.34
C ALA A 72 5.57 26.22 -5.52
N GLY A 73 4.49 26.99 -5.64
CA GLY A 73 3.64 26.99 -6.82
C GLY A 73 2.70 25.80 -6.88
N GLY A 74 1.72 25.78 -5.97
CA GLY A 74 0.48 25.05 -6.20
C GLY A 74 0.02 25.30 -7.64
N PHE A 75 -0.28 24.22 -8.35
CA PHE A 75 -0.81 24.22 -9.70
C PHE A 75 -2.01 25.19 -9.73
N LYS A 76 -1.76 26.45 -10.10
CA LYS A 76 -2.79 27.36 -10.57
C LYS A 76 -3.05 26.95 -12.00
N CYS A 77 -3.85 25.91 -12.17
CA CYS A 77 -4.58 25.78 -13.42
C CYS A 77 -6.04 26.05 -13.09
N CYS A 78 -6.54 27.12 -13.70
CA CYS A 78 -7.96 27.40 -13.88
C CYS A 78 -8.70 26.18 -14.45
#